data_AF-A0A7S1ATS6-F1
#
_entry.id   AF-A0A7S1ATS6-F1
#
_cell.length_a   1.000
_cell.length_b   1.000
_cell.length_c   1.000
_cell.angle_alpha   90.00
_cell.angle_beta   90.00
_cell.angle_gamma   90.00
#
_symmetry.space_group_name_H-M   'P 1'
#
loop_
_entity.id
_entity.type
_entity.pdbx_description
1 polymer ?
#
loop_
_entity_poly.entity_id
_entity_poly.type
_entity_poly.pdbx_seq_one_letter_code
_entity_poly.pdbx_strand_id
1 'polypeptide(L)'
;QYVANAHEGNPHVEFVVVHLNSMPMTVLTLWMCVTGGISWWEVEEVLLEINVFMGLVLIAYVCLMLLALLNIVTGIFVHDAIETAQMNLELSAQLEHVKVQEA
;
A
#
# COMPACT_ATOMS: atom_id res chain seq x y z
N GLN A 1 -1.98 -7.24 -27.39
CA GLN A 1 -1.65 -8.48 -28.11
C GLN A 1 -2.09 -9.73 -27.36
N TYR A 2 -1.97 -9.80 -26.02
CA TYR A 2 -2.47 -10.94 -25.22
C TYR A 2 -3.97 -11.25 -25.46
N VAL A 3 -4.84 -10.25 -25.33
CA VAL A 3 -6.29 -10.38 -25.57
C VAL A 3 -6.63 -10.84 -26.98
N ALA A 4 -5.80 -10.51 -27.98
CA ALA A 4 -6.03 -10.89 -29.37
C ALA A 4 -5.60 -12.34 -29.69
N ASN A 5 -4.76 -12.94 -28.85
CA ASN A 5 -4.20 -14.28 -29.02
C ASN A 5 -4.77 -15.30 -28.01
N ALA A 6 -5.67 -14.87 -27.12
CA ALA A 6 -6.25 -15.72 -26.11
C ALA A 6 -7.31 -16.66 -26.72
N HIS A 7 -7.30 -17.93 -26.32
CA HIS A 7 -8.34 -18.89 -26.68
C HIS A 7 -9.72 -18.43 -26.19
N GLU A 8 -10.76 -18.64 -27.01
CA GLU A 8 -12.15 -18.34 -26.64
C GLU A 8 -12.51 -19.05 -25.32
N GLY A 9 -12.89 -18.26 -24.31
CA GLY A 9 -13.24 -18.75 -22.97
C GLY A 9 -12.15 -18.64 -21.91
N ASN A 10 -11.01 -17.98 -22.18
CA ASN A 10 -9.99 -17.75 -21.15
C ASN A 10 -10.51 -16.75 -20.07
N PRO A 11 -10.68 -17.19 -18.80
CA PRO A 11 -11.19 -16.34 -17.72
C PRO A 11 -10.25 -15.15 -17.40
N HIS A 12 -8.95 -15.27 -17.68
CA HIS A 12 -7.97 -14.22 -17.45
C HIS A 12 -8.15 -13.03 -18.40
N VAL A 13 -8.79 -13.20 -19.56
CA VAL A 13 -9.06 -12.09 -20.49
C VAL A 13 -10.08 -11.12 -19.89
N GLU A 14 -11.15 -11.65 -19.28
CA GLU A 14 -12.16 -10.82 -18.61
C GLU A 14 -11.52 -10.03 -17.46
N PHE A 15 -10.67 -10.68 -16.66
CA PHE A 15 -9.92 -10.04 -15.59
C PHE A 15 -9.07 -8.86 -16.09
N VAL A 16 -8.28 -9.06 -17.15
CA VAL A 16 -7.44 -8.00 -17.73
C VAL A 16 -8.30 -6.83 -18.21
N VAL A 17 -9.46 -7.10 -18.82
CA VAL A 17 -10.36 -6.05 -19.32
C VAL A 17 -11.02 -5.27 -18.18
N VAL A 18 -11.30 -5.91 -17.05
CA VAL A 18 -11.90 -5.23 -15.89
C VAL A 18 -10.84 -4.42 -15.13
N HIS A 19 -9.66 -5.00 -14.88
CA HIS A 19 -8.69 -4.46 -13.93
C HIS A 19 -7.48 -3.76 -14.57
N LEU A 20 -7.18 -4.02 -15.84
CA LEU A 20 -5.96 -3.56 -16.53
C LEU A 20 -6.23 -2.86 -17.88
N ASN A 21 -7.47 -2.42 -18.12
CA ASN A 21 -7.88 -1.80 -19.39
C ASN A 21 -7.38 -0.37 -19.62
N SER A 22 -7.02 0.35 -18.55
CA SER A 22 -6.45 1.70 -18.68
C SER A 22 -5.41 1.98 -17.60
N MET A 23 -4.51 2.92 -17.86
CA MET A 23 -3.45 3.27 -16.89
C MET A 23 -4.01 3.67 -15.50
N PRO A 24 -5.05 4.51 -15.39
CA PRO A 24 -5.64 4.81 -14.08
C PRO A 24 -6.23 3.58 -13.39
N MET A 25 -6.89 2.69 -14.14
CA MET A 25 -7.42 1.44 -13.59
C MET A 25 -6.31 0.51 -13.14
N THR A 26 -5.21 0.41 -13.88
CA THR A 26 -4.03 -0.37 -13.47
C THR A 26 -3.46 0.17 -12.16
N VAL A 27 -3.33 1.50 -12.01
CA VAL A 27 -2.88 2.12 -10.75
C VAL A 27 -3.84 1.81 -9.60
N LEU A 28 -5.15 1.87 -9.85
CA LEU A 28 -6.17 1.48 -8.86
C LEU A 28 -6.05 0.00 -8.49
N THR A 29 -5.82 -0.90 -9.45
CA THR A 29 -5.63 -2.32 -9.21
C THR A 29 -4.39 -2.59 -8.36
N LEU A 30 -3.27 -1.92 -8.66
CA LEU A 30 -2.05 -2.01 -7.84
C LEU A 30 -2.30 -1.52 -6.40
N TRP A 31 -3.06 -0.43 -6.24
CA TRP A 31 -3.49 0.04 -4.93
C TRP A 31 -4.38 -0.98 -4.19
N MET A 32 -5.32 -1.62 -4.89
CA MET A 32 -6.17 -2.66 -4.33
C MET A 32 -5.37 -3.88 -3.87
N CYS A 33 -4.31 -4.27 -4.59
CA CYS A 33 -3.41 -5.35 -4.17
C CYS A 33 -2.74 -5.08 -2.81
N VAL A 34 -2.43 -3.82 -2.52
CA VAL A 34 -1.75 -3.41 -1.27
C VAL A 34 -2.75 -3.23 -0.13
N THR A 35 -3.92 -2.68 -0.43
CA THR A 35 -4.95 -2.36 0.58
C THR A 35 -5.91 -3.51 0.88
N GLY A 36 -5.81 -4.63 0.15
CA GLY A 36 -6.65 -5.81 0.34
C GLY A 36 -8.00 -5.75 -0.38
N GLY A 37 -8.13 -4.92 -1.41
CA GLY A 37 -9.33 -4.84 -2.26
C GLY A 37 -9.46 -6.03 -3.22
N ILE A 38 -8.33 -6.53 -3.74
CA ILE A 38 -8.24 -7.73 -4.56
C ILE A 38 -7.03 -8.53 -4.11
N SER A 39 -7.08 -9.86 -4.23
CA SER A 39 -5.91 -10.68 -3.93
C SER A 39 -4.79 -10.37 -4.93
N TRP A 40 -3.61 -10.02 -4.43
CA TRP A 40 -2.43 -9.81 -5.27
C TRP A 40 -2.08 -11.07 -6.08
N TRP A 41 -2.44 -12.26 -5.57
CA TRP A 41 -2.24 -13.53 -6.26
C TRP A 41 -3.08 -13.64 -7.54
N GLU A 42 -4.31 -13.13 -7.53
CA GLU A 42 -5.19 -13.16 -8.71
C GLU A 42 -4.61 -12.33 -9.86
N VAL A 43 -3.96 -11.20 -9.54
CA VAL A 43 -3.26 -10.38 -10.53
C VAL A 43 -1.96 -11.06 -10.97
N GLU A 44 -1.21 -11.64 -10.04
CA GLU A 44 0.06 -12.32 -10.30
C GLU A 44 -0.09 -13.49 -11.28
N GLU A 45 -1.10 -14.34 -11.07
CA GLU A 45 -1.38 -15.49 -11.95
C GLU A 45 -1.55 -15.04 -13.41
N VAL A 46 -2.35 -14.00 -13.63
CA VAL A 46 -2.58 -13.40 -14.96
C VAL A 46 -1.30 -12.81 -15.55
N LEU A 47 -0.48 -12.12 -14.75
CA LEU A 47 0.76 -11.52 -15.23
C LEU A 47 1.83 -12.56 -15.57
N LEU A 48 1.92 -13.66 -14.81
CA LEU A 48 2.85 -14.76 -15.09
C LEU A 48 2.51 -15.49 -16.39
N GLU A 49 1.23 -15.65 -16.72
CA GLU A 49 0.79 -16.19 -18.01
C GLU A 49 1.17 -15.29 -19.20
N ILE A 50 1.16 -13.97 -19.00
CA ILE A 50 1.56 -13.00 -20.03
C ILE A 50 3.08 -12.96 -20.17
N ASN A 51 3.79 -12.75 -19.06
CA ASN A 51 5.24 -12.64 -19.01
C ASN A 51 5.74 -12.77 -17.56
N VAL A 52 6.59 -13.77 -17.29
CA VAL A 52 7.22 -14.01 -15.99
C VAL A 52 7.89 -12.77 -15.40
N PHE A 53 8.51 -11.92 -16.22
CA PHE A 53 9.14 -10.68 -15.74
C PHE A 53 8.12 -9.70 -15.15
N MET A 54 6.90 -9.63 -15.70
CA MET A 54 5.85 -8.76 -15.16
C MET A 54 5.37 -9.22 -13.79
N GLY A 55 5.24 -10.54 -13.59
CA GLY A 55 4.94 -11.10 -12.27
C GLY A 55 6.02 -10.78 -11.24
N LEU A 56 7.30 -10.97 -11.58
CA LEU A 56 8.42 -10.59 -10.71
C LEU A 56 8.39 -9.10 -10.32
N VAL A 57 8.02 -8.21 -11.24
CA VAL A 57 7.86 -6.78 -10.95
C VAL A 57 6.70 -6.52 -9.99
N LEU A 58 5.56 -7.21 -10.15
CA LEU A 58 4.43 -7.09 -9.24
C LEU A 58 4.79 -7.57 -7.83
N ILE A 59 5.47 -8.71 -7.70
CA ILE A 59 5.96 -9.22 -6.41
C ILE A 59 6.87 -8.19 -5.73
N ALA A 60 7.85 -7.65 -6.46
CA ALA A 60 8.76 -6.63 -5.94
C ALA A 60 8.00 -5.37 -5.49
N TYR A 61 7.00 -4.93 -6.26
CA TYR A 61 6.11 -3.83 -5.89
C TYR A 61 5.35 -4.11 -4.59
N VAL A 62 4.69 -5.27 -4.47
CA VAL A 62 3.92 -5.65 -3.26
C VAL A 62 4.84 -5.72 -2.04
N CYS A 63 6.01 -6.34 -2.16
CA CYS A 63 7.01 -6.39 -1.09
C CYS A 63 7.46 -4.98 -0.66
N LEU A 64 7.78 -4.09 -1.60
CA LEU A 64 8.18 -2.72 -1.28
C LEU A 64 7.05 -1.94 -0.59
N MET A 65 5.82 -2.10 -1.06
CA MET A 65 4.66 -1.43 -0.48
C MET A 65 4.40 -1.89 0.96
N LEU A 66 4.38 -3.21 1.19
CA LEU A 66 4.06 -3.79 2.50
C LEU A 66 5.21 -3.69 3.51
N LEU A 67 6.46 -3.95 3.07
CA LEU A 67 7.61 -4.02 3.98
C LEU A 67 8.28 -2.67 4.21
N ALA A 68 8.25 -1.77 3.23
CA ALA A 68 8.96 -0.50 3.31
C ALA A 68 7.99 0.69 3.39
N LEU A 69 7.21 0.96 2.35
CA LEU A 69 6.45 2.22 2.26
C LEU A 69 5.40 2.35 3.35
N LEU A 70 4.55 1.35 3.57
CA LEU A 70 3.55 1.41 4.63
C LEU A 70 4.21 1.53 6.01
N ASN A 71 5.29 0.79 6.26
CA ASN A 71 6.02 0.85 7.52
C ASN A 71 6.71 2.20 7.75
N ILE A 72 7.25 2.83 6.70
CA ILE A 72 7.83 4.18 6.77
C ILE A 72 6.73 5.18 7.12
N VAL A 73 5.59 5.14 6.40
CA VAL A 73 4.47 6.06 6.63
C VAL A 73 3.91 5.90 8.04
N THR A 74 3.64 4.67 8.48
CA THR A 74 3.21 4.37 9.85
C THR A 74 4.26 4.82 10.87
N GLY A 75 5.55 4.59 10.59
CA GLY A 75 6.65 5.02 11.45
C GLY A 75 6.68 6.53 11.67
N ILE A 76 6.47 7.32 10.62
CA ILE A 76 6.38 8.78 10.71
C ILE A 76 5.19 9.19 11.59
N PHE A 77 4.00 8.66 11.31
CA PHE A 77 2.81 9.00 12.11
C PHE A 77 2.93 8.62 13.59
N VAL A 78 3.54 7.46 13.88
CA VAL A 78 3.78 7.01 15.26
C VAL A 78 4.82 7.91 15.94
N HIS A 79 5.87 8.30 15.22
CA HIS A 79 6.89 9.21 15.74
C HIS A 79 6.28 10.57 16.13
N ASP A 80 5.52 11.19 15.22
CA ASP A 80 4.85 12.48 15.45
C ASP A 80 3.87 12.40 16.63
N ALA A 81 3.13 11.30 16.76
CA ALA A 81 2.20 11.08 17.85
C ALA A 81 2.92 10.95 19.21
N ILE A 82 4.06 10.26 19.25
CA ILE A 82 4.89 10.12 20.46
C ILE A 82 5.49 11.47 20.84
N GLU A 83 6.08 12.20 19.90
CA GLU A 83 6.68 13.51 20.14
C GLU A 83 5.64 14.50 20.70
N THR A 84 4.45 14.54 20.10
CA THR A 84 3.35 15.39 20.57
C THR A 84 2.91 15.01 21.99
N ALA A 85 2.83 13.72 22.31
CA ALA A 85 2.48 13.25 23.65
C ALA A 85 3.54 13.63 24.69
N GLN A 86 4.83 13.51 24.34
CA GLN A 86 5.95 13.89 25.21
C GLN A 86 5.95 15.39 25.50
N MET A 87 5.81 16.23 24.48
CA MET A 87 5.74 17.68 24.63
C MET A 87 4.58 18.10 25.56
N ASN A 88 3.41 17.48 25.44
CA ASN A 88 2.26 17.77 26.29
C ASN A 88 2.50 17.39 27.77
N LEU A 89 3.20 16.28 28.02
CA LEU A 89 3.57 15.86 29.37
C LEU A 89 4.58 16.83 30.00
N GLU A 90 5.62 17.21 29.26
CA GLU A 90 6.61 18.17 29.72
C GLU A 90 5.99 19.54 30.03
N LEU A 91 5.11 20.03 29.16
CA LEU A 91 4.40 21.28 29.37
C LEU A 91 3.52 21.23 30.64
N SER A 92 2.82 20.12 30.86
CA SER A 92 1.97 19.94 32.05
C SER A 92 2.79 19.92 33.35
N ALA A 93 3.94 19.23 33.33
CA ALA A 93 4.87 19.21 34.47
C ALA A 93 5.45 20.61 34.74
N GLN A 94 5.83 21.36 33.71
CA GLN A 94 6.31 22.75 33.87
C GLN A 94 5.23 23.66 34.45
N LEU A 95 3.98 23.55 33.97
CA LEU A 95 2.86 24.30 34.52
C LEU A 95 2.61 23.99 36.00
N GLU A 96 2.79 22.74 36.41
CA GLU A 96 2.70 22.35 37.82
C GLU A 96 3.82 22.95 38.66
N HIS A 97 5.07 22.91 38.17
CA HIS A 97 6.21 23.53 38.86
C HIS A 97 6.05 25.04 39.04
N VAL A 98 5.53 25.75 38.04
CA VAL A 98 5.26 27.19 38.14
C VAL A 98 4.19 27.48 39.21
N LYS A 99 3.09 26.72 39.23
CA LYS A 99 2.03 26.91 40.23
C LYS A 99 2.51 26.68 41.66
N VAL A 100 3.42 25.72 41.87
CA VAL A 100 3.99 25.44 43.20
C VAL A 100 4.95 26.54 43.67
N GLN A 101 5.66 27.22 42.76
CA GLN A 101 6.55 28.33 43.12
C GLN A 101 5.80 29.63 43.46
N GLU A 102 4.61 29.84 42.91
CA GLU A 102 3.80 31.04 43.15
C GLU A 102 2.92 30.95 44.41
N ALA A 103 2.81 29.77 45.03
CA ALA A 103 2.02 29.49 46.24
C ALA A 103 2.88 29.57 47.52
#